data_AF-A0A1B6GRM2-F1
#
_entry.id   AF-A0A1B6GRM2-F1
#
_cell.length_a   1.000
_cell.length_b   1.000
_cell.length_c   1.000
_cell.angle_alpha   90.00
_cell.angle_beta   90.00
_cell.angle_gamma   90.00
#
_symmetry.space_group_name_H-M   'P 1'
#
loop_
_entity.id
_entity.type
_entity.pdbx_description
1 polymer ?
#
loop_
_entity_poly.entity_id
_entity_poly.type
_entity_poly.pdbx_seq_one_letter_code
_entity_poly.pdbx_strand_id
1 'polypeptide(L)'
;LVTKATETESTNSLECTYLDLTRENHIYHACLKMCQELFVQFLSQEALKRCDSKELEYKQFAEVVQSSDNMMFLREILPKKITVKEYKAMMEKNKENMDTEEGSD
;
A
#
# COMPACT_ATOMS: atom_id res chain seq x y z
N LEU A 1 -17.13 48.79 4.21
CA LEU A 1 -16.74 48.47 2.82
C LEU A 1 -15.21 48.37 2.86
N VAL A 2 -14.59 47.20 2.88
CA VAL A 2 -14.58 46.17 1.84
C VAL A 2 -14.37 44.77 2.46
N THR A 3 -14.95 43.82 1.75
CA THR A 3 -15.14 42.37 1.88
C THR A 3 -13.99 41.54 2.46
N LYS A 4 -14.34 40.58 3.34
CA LYS A 4 -13.53 39.40 3.65
C LYS A 4 -13.75 38.33 2.57
N ALA A 5 -12.66 37.90 1.96
CA ALA A 5 -12.43 36.61 1.30
C ALA A 5 -10.92 36.37 1.54
N THR A 6 -10.44 35.20 1.95
CA THR A 6 -10.53 33.92 1.23
C THR A 6 -10.29 32.74 2.18
N GLU A 7 -10.84 31.61 1.76
CA GLU A 7 -10.82 30.26 2.36
C GLU A 7 -9.43 29.60 2.34
N THR A 8 -9.42 28.34 2.82
CA THR A 8 -8.35 27.32 2.82
C THR A 8 -7.38 27.46 3.99
N GLU A 9 -7.29 26.53 4.95
CA GLU A 9 -6.98 25.10 4.78
C GLU A 9 -7.73 24.25 5.83
N SER A 10 -8.63 23.39 5.36
CA SER A 10 -9.39 22.43 6.17
C SER A 10 -9.06 21.01 5.69
N THR A 11 -7.82 20.56 5.87
CA THR A 11 -7.44 19.16 5.57
C THR A 11 -6.35 18.56 6.48
N ASN A 12 -6.06 19.13 7.66
CA ASN A 12 -5.08 18.55 8.59
C ASN A 12 -5.62 18.22 10.00
N SER A 13 -6.93 18.40 10.24
CA SER A 13 -7.48 18.22 11.60
C SER A 13 -7.81 16.77 11.97
N LEU A 14 -7.89 15.84 11.00
CA LEU A 14 -8.30 14.46 11.25
C LEU A 14 -7.13 13.48 11.41
N GLU A 15 -5.96 13.74 10.82
CA GLU A 15 -4.77 12.91 11.12
C GLU A 15 -4.21 13.18 12.53
N CYS A 16 -4.36 14.41 13.04
CA CYS A 16 -3.81 14.78 14.35
C CYS A 16 -4.64 14.24 15.54
N THR A 17 -5.94 13.95 15.35
CA THR A 17 -6.81 13.50 16.45
C THR A 17 -6.55 12.05 16.87
N TYR A 18 -6.02 11.19 16.01
CA TYR A 18 -5.69 9.80 16.37
C TYR A 18 -4.44 9.72 17.27
N LEU A 19 -3.52 10.67 17.14
CA LEU A 19 -2.32 10.76 17.97
C LEU A 19 -2.61 11.47 19.31
N ASP A 20 -3.58 12.39 19.37
CA ASP A 20 -3.90 13.14 20.60
C ASP A 20 -4.69 12.34 21.66
N LEU A 21 -5.48 11.33 21.26
CA LEU A 21 -6.25 10.50 22.20
C LEU A 21 -5.40 9.52 23.05
N THR A 22 -4.11 9.33 22.73
CA THR A 22 -3.25 8.33 23.39
C THR A 22 -2.19 8.91 24.32
N ARG A 23 -2.11 10.24 24.47
CA ARG A 23 -1.04 10.89 25.25
C ARG A 23 -1.01 10.48 26.73
N GLU A 24 -2.12 9.99 27.28
CA GLU A 24 -2.23 9.56 28.68
C GLU A 24 -2.10 8.04 28.89
N ASN A 25 -2.19 7.23 27.83
CA ASN A 25 -2.11 5.77 27.96
C ASN A 25 -0.82 5.21 27.36
N HIS A 26 0.26 5.34 28.13
CA HIS A 26 1.62 4.87 27.78
C HIS A 26 1.67 3.41 27.29
N ILE A 27 0.77 2.53 27.78
CA ILE A 27 0.71 1.12 27.40
C ILE A 27 0.28 0.95 25.92
N TYR A 28 -0.73 1.67 25.45
CA TYR A 28 -1.18 1.56 24.05
C TYR A 28 -0.13 2.08 23.08
N HIS A 29 0.54 3.19 23.42
CA HIS A 29 1.62 3.72 22.59
C HIS A 29 2.79 2.72 22.50
N ALA A 30 3.20 2.14 23.63
CA ALA A 30 4.25 1.12 23.65
C ALA A 30 3.86 -0.11 22.82
N CYS A 31 2.64 -0.61 22.99
CA CYS A 31 2.13 -1.75 22.23
C CYS A 31 2.10 -1.47 20.72
N LEU A 32 1.60 -0.31 20.30
CA LEU A 32 1.55 0.10 18.90
C LEU A 32 2.95 0.14 18.27
N LYS A 33 3.93 0.72 18.97
CA LYS A 33 5.33 0.76 18.52
C LYS A 33 5.91 -0.64 18.35
N MET A 34 5.69 -1.51 19.34
CA MET A 34 6.13 -2.92 19.26
C MET A 34 5.47 -3.65 18.10
N CYS A 35 4.16 -3.48 17.90
CA CYS A 35 3.45 -4.08 16.75
C CYS A 35 4.02 -3.57 15.43
N GLN A 36 4.33 -2.28 15.31
CA GLN A 36 4.92 -1.70 14.10
C GLN A 36 6.32 -2.26 13.82
N GLU A 37 7.16 -2.37 14.85
CA GLU A 37 8.51 -2.96 14.72
C GLU A 37 8.45 -4.44 14.31
N LEU A 38 7.60 -5.23 14.97
CA LEU A 38 7.38 -6.63 14.63
C LEU A 38 6.82 -6.81 13.22
N PHE A 39 5.92 -5.91 12.81
CA PHE A 39 5.36 -5.92 11.46
C PHE A 39 6.45 -5.70 10.39
N VAL A 40 7.32 -4.71 10.58
CA VAL A 40 8.41 -4.44 9.64
C VAL A 40 9.39 -5.60 9.60
N GLN A 41 9.72 -6.20 10.74
CA GLN A 41 10.58 -7.40 10.79
C GLN A 41 9.96 -8.58 10.06
N PHE A 42 8.68 -8.87 10.33
CA PHE A 42 7.94 -9.94 9.67
C PHE A 42 7.91 -9.75 8.15
N LEU A 43 7.55 -8.54 7.69
CA LEU A 43 7.49 -8.24 6.27
C LEU A 43 8.86 -8.38 5.59
N SER A 44 9.93 -7.93 6.25
CA SER A 44 11.31 -8.05 5.74
C SER A 44 11.75 -9.51 5.63
N GLN A 45 11.42 -10.35 6.62
CA GLN A 45 11.71 -11.78 6.59
C GLN A 45 10.93 -12.51 5.51
N GLU A 46 9.63 -12.19 5.35
CA GLU A 46 8.80 -12.76 4.29
C GLU A 46 9.26 -12.37 2.89
N ALA A 47 9.74 -11.14 2.72
CA ALA A 47 10.33 -10.70 1.46
C ALA A 47 11.67 -11.42 1.21
N LEU A 48 12.51 -11.59 2.23
CA LEU A 48 13.82 -12.23 2.08
C LEU A 48 13.72 -13.71 1.68
N LYS A 49 12.69 -14.42 2.15
CA LYS A 49 12.40 -15.81 1.72
C LYS A 49 12.13 -15.94 0.22
N ARG A 50 11.79 -14.85 -0.46
CA ARG A 50 11.53 -14.77 -1.90
C ARG A 50 12.73 -14.22 -2.69
N CYS A 51 13.84 -13.91 -2.02
CA CYS A 51 15.09 -13.52 -2.68
C CYS A 51 16.00 -14.74 -2.89
N ASP A 52 16.58 -14.85 -4.08
CA ASP A 52 17.67 -15.80 -4.34
C ASP A 52 19.03 -15.26 -3.85
N SER A 53 19.11 -13.93 -3.63
CA SER A 53 20.29 -13.22 -3.12
C SER A 53 20.08 -12.77 -1.67
N LYS A 54 21.15 -12.25 -1.05
CA LYS A 54 21.08 -11.61 0.27
C LYS A 54 20.61 -10.14 0.21
N GLU A 55 20.15 -9.68 -0.94
CA GLU A 55 19.70 -8.30 -1.14
C GLU A 55 18.18 -8.25 -1.24
N LEU A 56 17.58 -7.35 -0.47
CA LEU A 56 16.14 -7.10 -0.46
C LEU A 56 15.83 -5.93 -1.39
N GLU A 57 15.10 -6.21 -2.47
CA GLU A 57 14.60 -5.18 -3.37
C GLU A 57 13.09 -4.97 -3.18
N TYR A 58 12.62 -3.84 -3.71
CA TYR A 58 11.20 -3.48 -3.66
C TYR A 58 10.28 -4.56 -4.28
N LYS A 59 10.76 -5.27 -5.30
CA LYS A 59 9.97 -6.25 -6.04
C LYS A 59 9.43 -7.35 -5.11
N GLN A 60 10.26 -7.84 -4.20
CA GLN A 60 9.89 -8.91 -3.28
C GLN A 60 8.86 -8.44 -2.27
N PHE A 61 8.99 -7.21 -1.74
CA PHE A 61 7.96 -6.61 -0.87
C PHE A 61 6.61 -6.50 -1.58
N ALA A 62 6.60 -6.01 -2.81
CA ALA A 62 5.38 -5.91 -3.60
C ALA A 62 4.77 -7.31 -3.85
N GLU A 63 5.59 -8.34 -4.11
CA GLU A 63 5.09 -9.71 -4.28
C GLU A 63 4.49 -10.29 -3.00
N VAL A 64 5.08 -10.08 -1.82
CA VAL A 64 4.48 -10.51 -0.54
C VAL A 64 3.11 -9.87 -0.35
N VAL A 65 3.03 -8.55 -0.50
CA VAL A 65 1.80 -7.77 -0.25
C VAL A 65 0.67 -8.15 -1.21
N GLN A 66 1.01 -8.40 -2.48
CA GLN A 66 0.02 -8.74 -3.50
C GLN A 66 -0.42 -10.21 -3.43
N SER A 67 0.42 -11.10 -2.89
CA SER A 67 0.10 -12.53 -2.74
C SER A 67 -0.63 -12.88 -1.44
N SER A 68 -0.56 -12.03 -0.42
CA SER A 68 -1.16 -12.30 0.89
C SER A 68 -2.51 -11.58 1.08
N ASP A 69 -3.50 -12.29 1.61
CA ASP A 69 -4.84 -11.73 1.87
C ASP A 69 -4.88 -10.86 3.13
N ASN A 70 -4.03 -11.15 4.11
CA ASN A 70 -3.92 -10.34 5.33
C ASN A 70 -3.14 -9.02 5.15
N MET A 71 -2.68 -8.71 3.92
CA MET A 71 -1.93 -7.49 3.58
C MET A 71 -2.67 -6.59 2.58
N MET A 72 -3.99 -6.79 2.41
CA MET A 72 -4.80 -5.99 1.47
C MET A 72 -4.67 -4.48 1.68
N PHE A 73 -4.56 -4.03 2.93
CA PHE A 73 -4.39 -2.61 3.27
C PHE A 73 -3.10 -1.99 2.70
N LEU A 74 -2.08 -2.81 2.43
CA LEU A 74 -0.83 -2.35 1.82
C LEU A 74 -0.87 -2.33 0.29
N ARG A 75 -1.87 -2.92 -0.37
CA ARG A 75 -1.86 -3.04 -1.84
C ARG A 75 -1.94 -1.68 -2.54
N GLU A 76 -2.59 -0.70 -1.92
CA GLU A 76 -2.67 0.68 -2.41
C GLU A 76 -1.39 1.47 -2.13
N ILE A 77 -0.74 1.21 -0.99
CA ILE A 77 0.48 1.92 -0.54
C ILE A 77 1.74 1.35 -1.23
N LEU A 78 1.76 0.03 -1.47
CA LEU A 78 2.85 -0.73 -2.10
C LEU A 78 2.36 -1.37 -3.41
N PRO A 79 2.16 -0.56 -4.46
CA PRO A 79 1.76 -1.06 -5.76
C PRO A 79 2.87 -1.91 -6.40
N LYS A 80 2.49 -2.93 -7.16
CA LYS A 80 3.46 -3.69 -7.96
C LYS A 80 4.01 -2.79 -9.06
N LYS A 81 5.32 -2.52 -9.05
CA LYS A 81 5.97 -1.81 -10.14
C LYS A 81 5.89 -2.66 -11.41
N ILE A 82 5.37 -2.05 -12.47
CA ILE A 82 5.38 -2.59 -13.83
C ILE A 82 6.07 -1.57 -14.74
N THR A 83 6.74 -2.08 -15.76
CA THR A 83 7.31 -1.25 -16.82
C THR A 83 6.23 -0.86 -17.84
N VAL A 84 6.44 0.22 -18.58
CA VAL A 84 5.52 0.64 -19.66
C VAL A 84 5.35 -0.47 -20.71
N LYS A 85 6.41 -1.24 -20.97
CA LYS A 85 6.38 -2.38 -21.89
C LYS A 85 5.45 -3.49 -21.37
N GLU A 86 5.57 -3.86 -20.09
CA GLU A 86 4.70 -4.85 -19.46
C GLU A 86 3.25 -4.37 -19.40
N TYR A 87 3.02 -3.09 -19.13
CA TYR A 87 1.68 -2.51 -19.14
C TYR A 87 1.03 -2.61 -20.53
N LYS A 88 1.76 -2.23 -21.59
CA LYS A 88 1.26 -2.35 -22.97
C LYS A 88 0.92 -3.80 -23.32
N ALA A 89 1.80 -4.75 -22.99
CA ALA A 89 1.54 -6.17 -23.20
C ALA A 89 0.31 -6.67 -22.41
N MET A 90 0.09 -6.16 -21.19
CA MET A 90 -1.07 -6.52 -20.37
C MET A 90 -2.38 -5.96 -20.96
N MET A 91 -2.35 -4.74 -21.53
CA MET A 91 -3.49 -4.15 -22.24
C MET A 91 -3.81 -4.91 -23.53
N GLU A 92 -2.80 -5.33 -24.28
CA GLU A 92 -2.95 -6.15 -25.50
C GLU A 92 -3.56 -7.52 -25.17
N LYS A 93 -3.02 -8.21 -24.15
CA LYS A 93 -3.56 -9.50 -23.68
C LYS A 93 -5.01 -9.39 -23.17
N ASN A 94 -5.34 -8.32 -22.45
CA ASN A 94 -6.71 -8.11 -21.97
C ASN A 94 -7.68 -7.85 -23.13
N LYS A 95 -7.22 -7.22 -24.21
CA LYS A 95 -8.03 -7.03 -25.42
C LYS A 95 -8.31 -8.35 -26.13
N GLU A 96 -7.31 -9.22 -26.27
CA GLU A 96 -7.47 -10.56 -26.86
C GLU A 96 -8.45 -11.45 -26.07
N ASN A 97 -8.47 -11.33 -24.73
CA ASN A 97 -9.42 -12.07 -23.90
C ASN A 97 -10.87 -11.56 -24.03
N MET A 98 -11.08 -10.26 -24.28
CA MET A 98 -12.42 -9.69 -24.46
C MET A 98 -13.02 -10.05 -25.83
N ASP A 99 -12.19 -10.13 -26.88
CA ASP A 99 -12.63 -10.52 -28.22
C ASP A 99 -13.03 -12.01 -28.33
N THR A 100 -12.80 -12.81 -27.29
CA THR A 100 -13.14 -14.26 -27.24
C THR A 100 -14.46 -14.53 -26.50
N GLU A 101 -15.00 -13.59 -25.73
CA GLU A 101 -16.25 -13.78 -24.94
C GLU A 101 -17.51 -13.22 -25.63
N GLU A 102 -17.40 -12.55 -26.79
CA GLU A 102 -18.56 -12.13 -27.62
C GLU A 102 -18.88 -13.12 -28.76
N GLY A 103 -18.47 -14.39 -28.62
CA GLY A 103 -18.58 -15.42 -29.66
C GLY A 103 -19.01 -16.80 -29.16
N SER A 104 -20.04 -16.90 -28.32
CA SER A 104 -20.78 -18.16 -28.15
C SER A 104 -22.28 -17.89 -28.03
N ASP A 105 -22.98 -18.23 -29.11
CA ASP A 105 -24.43 -18.39 -29.28
C ASP A 105 -25.03 -19.41 -28.28
#